data_AF-X0W2Q6-F1
#
_entry.id   AF-X0W2Q6-F1
#
_cell.length_a   1.000
_cell.length_b   1.000
_cell.length_c   1.000
_cell.angle_alpha   90.00
_cell.angle_beta   90.00
_cell.angle_gamma   90.00
#
_symmetry.space_group_name_H-M   'P 1'
#
loop_
_entity.id
_entity.type
_entity.pdbx_description
1 polymer ?
#
loop_
_entity_poly.entity_id
_entity_poly.type
_entity_poly.pdbx_seq_one_letter_code
_entity_poly.pdbx_strand_id
1 'polypeptide(L)'
;MGQKTGAFEATITDDPSAFDPQNLKQFDAVFFNNTNEEVFLPEDFDKLSADQKQNAKQKDKARKKTLADFIASGKGFAAIHAASNALVQWPEYGNILGARFDNHPWLTGSIVTLKIEQPDHPVAQAFKHKNFVVADEVYQLKEPYSRDNLRVLLSIDTTKTAVLLDHM
;
A
#
# COMPACT_ATOMS: atom_id res chain seq x y z
N MET A 1 2.05 -13.56 13.33
CA MET A 1 3.40 -14.06 12.98
C MET A 1 4.44 -13.58 13.98
N GLY A 2 4.56 -12.27 14.24
CA GLY A 2 5.52 -11.73 15.22
C GLY A 2 5.57 -12.47 16.55
N GLN A 3 4.42 -12.69 17.21
CA GLN A 3 4.36 -13.49 18.46
C GLN A 3 4.88 -14.94 18.31
N LYS A 4 4.65 -15.59 17.16
CA LYS A 4 5.07 -16.98 16.94
C LYS A 4 6.56 -17.09 16.60
N THR A 5 7.12 -16.09 15.94
CA THR A 5 8.50 -16.13 15.43
C THR A 5 9.48 -15.30 16.26
N GLY A 6 9.00 -14.39 17.09
CA GLY A 6 9.81 -13.39 17.79
C GLY A 6 10.46 -12.35 16.86
N ALA A 7 10.10 -12.33 15.58
CA ALA A 7 10.79 -11.53 14.57
C ALA A 7 10.43 -10.03 14.60
N PHE A 8 9.26 -9.70 15.13
CA PHE A 8 8.78 -8.32 15.25
C PHE A 8 7.69 -8.22 16.32
N GLU A 9 7.57 -7.02 16.89
CA GLU A 9 6.41 -6.58 17.66
C GLU A 9 5.50 -5.74 16.75
N ALA A 10 4.19 -5.80 16.98
CA ALA A 10 3.22 -5.10 16.15
C ALA A 10 2.19 -4.37 17.02
N THR A 11 1.99 -3.09 16.71
CA THR A 11 0.86 -2.30 17.18
C THR A 11 -0.14 -2.17 16.04
N ILE A 12 -1.39 -2.55 16.29
CA ILE A 12 -2.49 -2.45 15.32
C ILE A 12 -3.38 -1.30 15.78
N THR A 13 -3.65 -0.34 14.89
CA THR A 13 -4.48 0.81 15.21
C THR A 13 -5.07 1.40 13.94
N ASP A 14 -6.27 1.97 14.07
CA ASP A 14 -6.96 2.84 13.13
C ASP A 14 -6.87 4.32 13.54
N ASP A 15 -6.19 4.64 14.64
CA ASP A 15 -6.01 6.02 15.11
C ASP A 15 -4.92 6.74 14.30
N PRO A 16 -5.27 7.78 13.51
CA PRO A 16 -4.29 8.51 12.73
C PRO A 16 -3.30 9.31 13.60
N SER A 17 -3.53 9.44 14.91
CA SER A 17 -2.54 10.01 15.85
C SER A 17 -1.24 9.20 15.93
N ALA A 18 -1.26 7.92 15.52
CA ALA A 18 -0.04 7.14 15.37
C ALA A 18 0.98 7.80 14.40
N PHE A 19 0.50 8.63 13.47
CA PHE A 19 1.32 9.37 12.50
C PHE A 19 1.71 10.78 12.98
N ASP A 20 1.37 11.16 14.22
CA ASP A 20 1.92 12.37 14.80
C ASP A 20 3.44 12.17 15.03
N PRO A 21 4.30 13.19 14.81
CA PRO A 21 5.76 13.05 14.83
C PRO A 21 6.34 12.34 16.06
N GLN A 22 5.70 12.55 17.21
CA GLN A 22 6.15 12.02 18.49
C GLN A 22 5.84 10.52 18.63
N ASN A 23 4.79 10.06 17.95
CA ASN A 23 4.28 8.70 18.05
C ASN A 23 4.91 7.82 16.97
N LEU A 24 5.08 8.30 15.74
CA LEU A 24 5.57 7.47 14.64
C LEU A 24 7.04 7.04 14.81
N LYS A 25 7.86 7.91 15.43
CA LYS A 25 9.31 7.69 15.58
C LYS A 25 9.69 6.43 16.37
N GLN A 26 8.77 5.86 17.13
CA GLN A 26 9.01 4.64 17.91
C GLN A 26 9.00 3.37 17.04
N PHE A 27 8.51 3.44 15.80
CA PHE A 27 8.39 2.29 14.91
C PHE A 27 9.59 2.16 13.97
N ASP A 28 9.86 0.93 13.54
CA ASP A 28 10.84 0.64 12.49
C ASP A 28 10.21 0.55 11.10
N ALA A 29 8.93 0.21 11.04
CA ALA A 29 8.18 0.12 9.81
C ALA A 29 6.69 0.43 10.02
N VAL A 30 6.04 0.87 8.95
CA VAL A 30 4.58 1.08 8.86
C VAL A 30 3.99 0.15 7.81
N PHE A 31 2.84 -0.45 8.14
CA PHE A 31 2.09 -1.31 7.23
C PHE A 31 0.68 -0.75 7.04
N PHE A 32 0.39 -0.25 5.83
CA PHE A 32 -0.97 0.07 5.41
C PHE A 32 -1.66 -1.21 4.95
N ASN A 33 -2.43 -1.80 5.86
CA ASN A 33 -3.17 -3.03 5.63
C ASN A 33 -4.57 -2.73 5.10
N ASN A 34 -4.75 -2.79 3.78
CA ASN A 34 -6.03 -2.50 3.10
C ASN A 34 -6.58 -1.08 3.37
N THR A 35 -5.70 -0.14 3.70
CA THR A 35 -6.02 1.27 3.92
C THR A 35 -6.53 1.91 2.63
N ASN A 36 -7.60 2.72 2.65
CA ASN A 36 -8.14 3.39 1.44
C ASN A 36 -8.55 4.83 1.78
N GLU A 37 -8.77 5.67 0.76
CA GLU A 37 -9.23 7.06 0.91
C GLU A 37 -8.25 7.98 1.67
N GLU A 38 -8.72 9.13 2.18
CA GLU A 38 -7.91 10.14 2.88
C GLU A 38 -7.80 9.84 4.38
N VAL A 39 -6.82 9.01 4.74
CA VAL A 39 -6.79 8.33 6.06
C VAL A 39 -6.39 9.19 7.25
N PHE A 40 -5.97 10.45 7.03
CA PHE A 40 -5.64 11.37 8.12
C PHE A 40 -6.70 12.45 8.33
N LEU A 41 -7.73 12.49 7.49
CA LEU A 41 -8.92 13.30 7.70
C LEU A 41 -9.95 12.51 8.52
N PRO A 42 -10.75 13.18 9.37
CA PRO A 42 -11.90 12.55 10.02
C PRO A 42 -12.91 12.02 8.99
N GLU A 43 -13.55 10.89 9.26
CA GLU A 43 -14.59 10.31 8.37
C GLU A 43 -15.76 11.28 8.11
N ASP A 44 -16.10 12.11 9.10
CA ASP A 44 -17.16 13.09 9.02
C ASP A 44 -16.67 14.48 8.56
N PHE A 45 -15.51 14.55 7.90
CA PHE A 45 -14.86 15.80 7.49
C PHE A 45 -15.83 16.82 6.87
N ASP A 46 -16.74 16.36 6.01
CA ASP A 46 -17.69 17.24 5.31
C ASP A 46 -18.71 17.92 6.23
N LYS A 47 -19.00 17.32 7.39
CA LYS A 47 -19.95 17.83 8.39
C LYS A 47 -19.31 18.81 9.38
N LEU A 48 -17.99 18.92 9.38
CA LEU A 48 -17.26 19.81 10.28
C LEU A 48 -17.46 21.29 9.93
N SER A 49 -17.39 22.15 10.94
CA SER A 49 -17.32 23.61 10.76
C SER A 49 -16.04 24.03 10.02
N ALA A 50 -16.00 25.26 9.52
CA ALA A 50 -14.83 25.79 8.80
C ALA A 50 -13.53 25.69 9.62
N ASP A 51 -13.58 26.07 10.90
CA ASP A 51 -12.42 26.03 11.80
C ASP A 51 -11.96 24.59 12.09
N GLN A 52 -12.91 23.68 12.28
CA GLN A 52 -12.60 22.25 12.45
C GLN A 52 -11.99 21.64 11.18
N LYS A 53 -12.53 21.96 10.00
CA LYS A 53 -11.97 21.54 8.71
C LYS A 53 -10.55 22.06 8.53
N GLN A 54 -10.30 23.31 8.88
CA GLN A 54 -8.96 23.90 8.80
C GLN A 54 -7.99 23.16 9.73
N ASN A 55 -8.38 22.89 10.96
CA ASN A 55 -7.56 22.13 11.92
C ASN A 55 -7.28 20.71 11.44
N ALA A 56 -8.29 20.01 10.90
CA ALA A 56 -8.13 18.67 10.34
C ALA A 56 -7.16 18.65 9.14
N LYS A 57 -7.26 19.62 8.22
CA LYS A 57 -6.33 19.77 7.10
C LYS A 57 -4.89 20.03 7.54
N GLN A 58 -4.68 20.77 8.63
CA GLN A 58 -3.33 20.96 9.19
C GLN A 58 -2.76 19.66 9.75
N LYS A 59 -3.57 18.87 10.47
CA LYS A 59 -3.17 17.56 10.98
C LYS A 59 -2.86 16.58 9.84
N ASP A 60 -3.72 16.53 8.82
CA ASP A 60 -3.52 15.74 7.60
C ASP A 60 -2.18 16.06 6.94
N LYS A 61 -1.92 17.35 6.68
CA LYS A 61 -0.65 17.80 6.11
C LYS A 61 0.56 17.41 6.97
N ALA A 62 0.46 17.56 8.29
CA ALA A 62 1.53 17.20 9.21
C ALA A 62 1.81 15.69 9.22
N ARG A 63 0.78 14.85 9.20
CA ARG A 63 0.88 13.39 9.17
C ARG A 63 1.42 12.85 7.85
N LYS A 64 0.95 13.41 6.71
CA LYS A 64 1.53 13.15 5.37
C LYS A 64 3.03 13.44 5.35
N LYS A 65 3.43 14.62 5.83
CA LYS A 65 4.86 14.96 5.94
C LYS A 65 5.62 14.01 6.85
N THR A 66 5.05 13.65 8.01
CA THR A 66 5.69 12.75 8.97
C THR A 66 5.93 11.36 8.36
N LEU A 67 4.96 10.81 7.61
CA LEU A 67 5.13 9.55 6.90
C LEU A 67 6.21 9.64 5.81
N ALA A 68 6.21 10.71 5.01
CA ALA A 68 7.23 10.91 3.98
C ALA A 68 8.64 11.03 4.58
N ASP A 69 8.80 11.83 5.64
CA ASP A 69 10.08 11.98 6.35
C ASP A 69 10.53 10.65 6.97
N PHE A 70 9.61 9.88 7.55
CA PHE A 70 9.90 8.55 8.13
C PHE A 70 10.48 7.61 7.07
N ILE A 71 9.84 7.52 5.91
CA ILE A 71 10.31 6.68 4.79
C ILE A 71 11.65 7.20 4.25
N ALA A 72 11.76 8.51 4.02
CA ALA A 72 12.99 9.13 3.55
C ALA A 72 14.17 8.97 4.52
N SER A 73 13.90 8.78 5.82
CA SER A 73 14.92 8.49 6.84
C SER A 73 15.43 7.05 6.83
N GLY A 74 14.91 6.19 5.94
CA GLY A 74 15.31 4.79 5.78
C GLY A 74 14.47 3.79 6.56
N LYS A 75 13.33 4.22 7.13
CA LYS A 75 12.40 3.33 7.82
C LYS A 75 11.50 2.58 6.82
N GLY A 76 10.98 1.43 7.25
CA GLY A 76 10.21 0.53 6.38
C GLY A 76 8.78 1.03 6.11
N PHE A 77 8.30 0.80 4.89
CA PHE A 77 6.90 1.01 4.54
C PHE A 77 6.39 -0.10 3.63
N ALA A 78 5.19 -0.58 3.91
CA ALA A 78 4.48 -1.53 3.06
C ALA A 78 3.02 -1.09 2.90
N ALA A 79 2.53 -1.15 1.67
CA ALA A 79 1.15 -0.86 1.31
C ALA A 79 0.55 -2.09 0.62
N ILE A 80 -0.58 -2.56 1.12
CA ILE A 80 -1.20 -3.83 0.70
C ILE A 80 -2.62 -3.55 0.17
N HIS A 81 -2.94 -4.15 -0.97
CA HIS A 81 -4.27 -4.12 -1.60
C HIS A 81 -4.78 -2.68 -1.85
N ALA A 82 -5.91 -2.31 -1.26
CA ALA A 82 -6.55 -0.99 -1.39
C ALA A 82 -5.64 0.19 -1.02
N ALA A 83 -4.52 -0.04 -0.33
CA ALA A 83 -3.52 0.99 -0.02
C ALA A 83 -2.93 1.66 -1.26
N SER A 84 -2.98 1.02 -2.44
CA SER A 84 -2.62 1.67 -3.72
C SER A 84 -3.60 2.77 -4.15
N ASN A 85 -4.80 2.80 -3.58
CA ASN A 85 -5.86 3.79 -3.83
C ASN A 85 -6.03 4.80 -2.66
N ALA A 86 -5.25 4.69 -1.58
CA ALA A 86 -5.30 5.66 -0.49
C ALA A 86 -4.66 7.01 -0.87
N LEU A 87 -5.01 8.09 -0.16
CA LEU A 87 -4.35 9.40 -0.20
C LEU A 87 -4.19 9.94 -1.64
N VAL A 88 -5.27 9.89 -2.42
CA VAL A 88 -5.29 10.30 -3.84
C VAL A 88 -5.00 11.79 -3.99
N GLN A 89 -5.41 12.61 -3.02
CA GLN A 89 -5.16 14.06 -3.03
C GLN A 89 -3.71 14.42 -2.72
N TRP A 90 -2.85 13.45 -2.42
CA TRP A 90 -1.43 13.63 -2.15
C TRP A 90 -0.57 12.93 -3.21
N PRO A 91 -0.15 13.63 -4.29
CA PRO A 91 0.58 13.01 -5.39
C PRO A 91 1.87 12.30 -4.99
N GLU A 92 2.59 12.82 -4.00
CA GLU A 92 3.84 12.24 -3.49
C GLU A 92 3.64 10.81 -2.96
N TYR A 93 2.47 10.46 -2.42
CA TYR A 93 2.19 9.09 -2.01
C TYR A 93 2.22 8.11 -3.20
N GLY A 94 1.85 8.56 -4.40
CA GLY A 94 2.03 7.77 -5.63
C GLY A 94 3.50 7.56 -5.99
N ASN A 95 4.35 8.55 -5.72
CA ASN A 95 5.79 8.44 -5.91
C ASN A 95 6.42 7.52 -4.86
N ILE A 96 5.95 7.56 -3.62
CA ILE A 96 6.37 6.67 -2.53
C ILE A 96 6.06 5.21 -2.88
N LEU A 97 4.86 4.93 -3.40
CA LEU A 97 4.49 3.60 -3.89
C LEU A 97 5.18 3.23 -5.21
N GLY A 98 5.53 4.25 -6.00
CA GLY A 98 5.96 4.13 -7.37
C GLY A 98 4.86 3.73 -8.36
N ALA A 99 3.59 3.64 -7.94
CA ALA A 99 2.44 3.32 -8.77
C ALA A 99 1.12 3.69 -8.07
N ARG A 100 0.01 3.71 -8.81
CA ARG A 100 -1.35 3.93 -8.26
C ARG A 100 -2.32 2.86 -8.74
N PHE A 101 -3.37 2.61 -7.96
CA PHE A 101 -4.51 1.80 -8.41
C PHE A 101 -5.07 2.38 -9.73
N ASP A 102 -5.35 1.50 -10.68
CA ASP A 102 -6.06 1.87 -11.91
C ASP A 102 -7.40 1.15 -12.03
N ASN A 103 -7.35 -0.18 -12.00
CA ASN A 103 -8.53 -1.04 -12.14
C ASN A 103 -8.27 -2.42 -11.53
N HIS A 104 -9.26 -3.29 -11.54
CA HIS A 104 -9.20 -4.67 -11.01
C HIS A 104 -9.76 -5.69 -12.01
N PRO A 105 -9.05 -5.99 -13.11
CA PRO A 105 -9.54 -6.90 -14.16
C PRO A 105 -9.61 -8.38 -13.72
N TRP A 106 -9.14 -8.68 -12.51
CA TRP A 106 -9.36 -9.96 -11.84
C TRP A 106 -10.11 -9.69 -10.55
N LEU A 107 -11.40 -10.01 -10.53
CA LEU A 107 -12.28 -9.81 -9.38
C LEU A 107 -12.07 -10.89 -8.32
N THR A 108 -12.64 -10.68 -7.13
CA THR A 108 -12.60 -11.63 -6.01
C THR A 108 -12.86 -13.08 -6.45
N GLY A 109 -11.91 -13.96 -6.15
CA GLY A 109 -11.99 -15.39 -6.46
C GLY A 109 -11.48 -15.77 -7.86
N SER A 110 -10.96 -14.80 -8.64
CA SER A 110 -10.32 -15.09 -9.92
C SER A 110 -9.08 -15.95 -9.71
N ILE A 111 -8.94 -16.99 -10.53
CA ILE A 111 -7.74 -17.83 -10.54
C ILE A 111 -6.67 -17.13 -11.38
N VAL A 112 -5.60 -16.69 -10.73
CA VAL A 112 -4.47 -16.01 -11.36
C VAL A 112 -3.18 -16.82 -11.18
N THR A 113 -2.37 -16.85 -12.22
CA THR A 113 -1.01 -17.40 -12.14
C THR A 113 -0.02 -16.27 -11.92
N LEU A 114 0.71 -16.31 -10.82
CA LEU A 114 1.81 -15.40 -10.55
C LEU A 114 3.14 -16.00 -11.04
N LYS A 115 4.05 -15.13 -11.46
CA LYS A 115 5.42 -15.43 -11.88
C LYS A 115 6.40 -14.79 -10.91
N ILE A 116 7.39 -15.56 -10.47
CA ILE A 116 8.53 -15.04 -9.71
C ILE A 116 9.53 -14.43 -10.70
N GLU A 117 9.75 -13.12 -10.63
CA GLU A 117 10.65 -12.38 -11.52
C GLU A 117 12.07 -12.26 -10.98
N GLN A 118 12.24 -12.32 -9.66
CA GLN A 118 13.51 -12.11 -8.97
C GLN A 118 13.76 -13.23 -7.95
N PRO A 119 14.02 -14.49 -8.38
CA PRO A 119 14.06 -15.64 -7.48
C PRO A 119 15.15 -15.57 -6.41
N ASP A 120 16.25 -14.85 -6.68
CA ASP A 120 17.35 -14.69 -5.72
C ASP A 120 17.09 -13.60 -4.67
N HIS A 121 15.99 -12.84 -4.81
CA HIS A 121 15.62 -11.83 -3.81
C HIS A 121 15.15 -12.51 -2.51
N PRO A 122 15.61 -12.08 -1.31
CA PRO A 122 15.28 -12.76 -0.05
C PRO A 122 13.78 -12.99 0.19
N VAL A 123 12.93 -12.01 -0.18
CA VAL A 123 11.47 -12.13 -0.09
C VAL A 123 10.90 -13.17 -1.07
N ALA A 124 11.49 -13.30 -2.26
CA ALA A 124 11.01 -14.22 -3.29
C ALA A 124 11.42 -15.67 -3.02
N GLN A 125 12.43 -15.90 -2.17
CA GLN A 125 12.88 -17.25 -1.80
C GLN A 125 11.85 -18.03 -0.97
N ALA A 126 10.81 -17.38 -0.47
CA ALA A 126 9.66 -18.06 0.14
C ALA A 126 8.90 -18.94 -0.87
N PHE A 127 9.03 -18.69 -2.17
CA PHE A 127 8.34 -19.42 -3.22
C PHE A 127 9.27 -20.47 -3.86
N LYS A 128 8.83 -21.73 -3.86
CA LYS A 128 9.63 -22.87 -4.37
C LYS A 128 9.58 -23.04 -5.89
N HIS A 129 8.60 -22.42 -6.55
CA HIS A 129 8.33 -22.59 -7.97
C HIS A 129 8.39 -21.26 -8.69
N LYS A 130 8.78 -21.28 -9.97
CA LYS A 130 8.83 -20.09 -10.83
C LYS A 130 7.45 -19.47 -11.08
N ASN A 131 6.40 -20.27 -10.96
CA ASN A 131 5.02 -19.84 -11.00
C ASN A 131 4.22 -20.51 -9.88
N PHE A 132 3.17 -19.85 -9.42
CA PHE A 132 2.19 -20.44 -8.53
C PHE A 132 0.81 -19.82 -8.80
N VAL A 133 -0.24 -20.56 -8.43
CA VAL A 133 -1.64 -20.18 -8.68
C VAL A 133 -2.28 -19.73 -7.38
N VAL A 134 -3.02 -18.63 -7.43
CA VAL A 134 -3.81 -18.12 -6.31
C VAL A 134 -5.22 -17.76 -6.77
N ALA A 135 -6.18 -17.80 -5.85
CA ALA A 135 -7.51 -17.25 -6.04
C ALA A 135 -7.57 -15.90 -5.32
N ASP A 136 -7.74 -14.80 -6.04
CA ASP A 136 -7.67 -13.46 -5.46
C ASP A 136 -8.42 -12.41 -6.30
N GLU A 137 -8.58 -11.21 -5.74
CA GLU A 137 -8.82 -9.96 -6.46
C GLU A 137 -7.47 -9.29 -6.74
N VAL A 138 -7.14 -8.98 -8.00
CA VAL A 138 -5.82 -8.40 -8.35
C VAL A 138 -5.94 -7.11 -9.16
N TYR A 139 -5.14 -6.13 -8.76
CA TYR A 139 -5.18 -4.79 -9.32
C TYR A 139 -4.21 -4.61 -10.49
N GLN A 140 -4.69 -3.88 -11.49
CA GLN A 140 -3.88 -3.19 -12.46
C GLN A 140 -3.43 -1.84 -11.88
N LEU A 141 -2.16 -1.51 -12.08
CA LEU A 141 -1.55 -0.28 -11.61
C LEU A 141 -1.24 0.66 -12.78
N LYS A 142 -1.33 1.96 -12.53
CA LYS A 142 -1.01 3.05 -13.46
C LYS A 142 0.10 3.96 -12.94
N GLU A 143 0.30 5.09 -13.61
CA GLU A 143 1.31 6.10 -13.29
C GLU A 143 1.39 6.42 -11.78
N PRO A 144 2.60 6.64 -11.24
CA PRO A 144 3.89 6.79 -11.93
C PRO A 144 4.65 5.47 -12.15
N TYR A 145 3.95 4.33 -12.27
CA TYR A 145 4.56 3.02 -12.53
C TYR A 145 5.59 3.05 -13.66
N SER A 146 6.83 2.66 -13.33
CA SER A 146 7.88 2.36 -14.28
C SER A 146 8.80 1.27 -13.73
N ARG A 147 9.19 0.33 -14.59
CA ARG A 147 10.17 -0.70 -14.23
C ARG A 147 11.60 -0.17 -14.11
N ASP A 148 11.85 1.06 -14.57
CA ASP A 148 13.13 1.74 -14.35
C ASP A 148 13.27 2.19 -12.88
N ASN A 149 12.15 2.45 -12.21
CA ASN A 149 12.10 2.90 -10.82
C ASN A 149 11.77 1.75 -9.85
N LEU A 150 11.18 0.66 -10.36
CA LEU A 150 10.65 -0.43 -9.55
C LEU A 150 11.35 -1.76 -9.83
N ARG A 151 11.87 -2.38 -8.77
CA ARG A 151 12.29 -3.78 -8.79
C ARG A 151 11.07 -4.69 -8.56
N VAL A 152 10.43 -5.11 -9.64
CA VAL A 152 9.28 -6.04 -9.59
C VAL A 152 9.75 -7.44 -9.18
N LEU A 153 9.22 -7.95 -8.06
CA LEU A 153 9.56 -9.29 -7.55
C LEU A 153 8.63 -10.38 -8.08
N LEU A 154 7.34 -10.05 -8.22
CA LEU A 154 6.28 -10.92 -8.71
C LEU A 154 5.42 -10.16 -9.73
N SER A 155 4.90 -10.86 -10.73
CA SER A 155 3.94 -10.32 -11.70
C SER A 155 2.91 -11.38 -12.09
N ILE A 156 1.80 -10.96 -12.70
CA ILE A 156 0.84 -11.87 -13.30
C ILE A 156 1.42 -12.46 -14.58
N ASP A 157 1.33 -13.78 -14.74
CA ASP A 157 1.61 -14.47 -15.99
C ASP A 157 0.38 -14.35 -16.90
N THR A 158 0.37 -13.34 -17.76
CA THR A 158 -0.74 -13.03 -18.68
C THR A 158 -0.92 -14.07 -19.79
N THR A 159 0.04 -14.99 -19.98
CA THR A 159 -0.11 -16.11 -20.92
C THR A 159 -0.90 -17.28 -20.31
N LYS A 160 -1.01 -17.29 -18.97
CA LYS A 160 -1.73 -18.31 -18.19
C LYS A 160 -2.92 -17.76 -17.41
N THR A 161 -3.14 -16.46 -17.50
CA THR A 161 -4.18 -15.74 -16.76
C THR A 161 -4.96 -14.87 -17.74
N ALA A 162 -6.20 -15.27 -18.02
CA ALA A 162 -7.08 -14.49 -18.90
C ALA A 162 -7.51 -13.20 -18.20
N VAL A 163 -7.49 -12.08 -18.93
CA VAL A 163 -8.01 -10.79 -18.44
C VAL A 163 -9.53 -10.83 -18.56
N LEU A 164 -10.26 -10.57 -17.48
CA LEU A 164 -11.72 -10.44 -17.52
C LEU A 164 -12.07 -9.00 -17.91
N LEU A 165 -11.94 -8.67 -19.20
CA LEU A 165 -12.37 -7.39 -19.74
C LEU A 165 -13.88 -7.44 -20.00
N ASP A 166 -14.71 -7.20 -18.98
CA ASP A 166 -16.16 -7.03 -19.23
C ASP A 166 -16.87 -6.03 -18.30
N HIS A 167 -16.12 -5.16 -17.61
CA HIS A 167 -16.70 -4.11 -16.76
C HIS A 167 -16.05 -2.75 -17.07
N MET A 168 -16.39 -2.18 -18.23
CA MET A 168 -16.33 -0.73 -18.46
C MET A 168 -17.68 -0.11 -18.13
#